data_AF-A0AAV3B8W0-F1
#
_entry.id   AF-A0AAV3B8W0-F1
#
_cell.length_a   1.000
_cell.length_b   1.000
_cell.length_c   1.000
_cell.angle_alpha   90.00
_cell.angle_beta   90.00
_cell.angle_gamma   90.00
#
_symmetry.space_group_name_H-M   'P 1'
#
loop_
_entity.id
_entity.type
_entity.pdbx_description
1 polymer ?
#
loop_
_entity_poly.entity_id
_entity_poly.type
_entity_poly.pdbx_seq_one_letter_code
_entity_poly.pdbx_strand_id
1 'polypeptide(L)'
;MLVEVLLNTPAQLSLPLYLPDDETFASFYPGENPSLLAAIQSAVHQPHGSYIYFWSREGGGRSHLLHAACAELSQQGEAVGYVPLDKRA
;
A
#
# COMPACT_ATOMS: atom_id res chain seq x y z
N MET A 1 12.15 26.14 40.03
CA MET A 1 12.58 24.74 39.80
C MET A 1 11.45 24.04 39.06
N LEU A 2 11.55 23.96 37.74
CA LEU A 2 10.98 22.91 36.89
C LEU A 2 11.54 23.19 35.49
N VAL A 3 12.46 22.33 35.10
CA VAL A 3 13.23 22.40 33.86
C VAL A 3 12.31 21.91 32.75
N GLU A 4 11.76 22.81 31.92
CA GLU A 4 11.24 22.40 30.62
C GLU A 4 12.44 22.02 29.76
N VAL A 5 12.75 20.73 29.79
CA VAL A 5 13.59 20.10 28.77
C VAL A 5 12.79 20.21 27.47
N LEU A 6 13.03 21.29 26.71
CA LEU A 6 12.82 21.29 25.27
C LEU A 6 13.67 20.13 24.74
N LEU A 7 13.02 18.99 24.52
CA LEU A 7 13.55 17.88 23.76
C LEU A 7 13.79 18.42 22.34
N ASN A 8 14.96 19.02 22.13
CA ASN A 8 15.47 19.42 20.82
C ASN A 8 15.93 18.17 20.06
N THR A 9 15.19 17.07 20.20
CA THR A 9 15.41 15.82 19.48
C THR A 9 14.80 16.03 18.11
N PRO A 10 15.59 16.10 17.04
CA PRO A 10 15.04 16.27 15.70
C PRO A 10 14.07 15.12 15.43
N ALA A 11 12.84 15.47 15.05
CA ALA A 11 11.87 14.48 14.61
C ALA A 11 12.40 13.84 13.32
N GLN A 12 12.58 12.51 13.33
CA GLN A 12 12.95 11.79 12.12
C GLN A 12 11.74 11.78 11.19
N LEU A 13 11.86 12.52 10.08
CA LEU A 13 10.89 12.47 8.99
C LEU A 13 11.17 11.23 8.14
N SER A 14 10.10 10.65 7.57
CA SER A 14 10.26 9.64 6.53
C SER A 14 10.98 10.27 5.34
N LEU A 15 12.01 9.57 4.86
CA LEU A 15 12.65 9.93 3.60
C LEU A 15 11.65 9.59 2.48
N PRO A 16 11.30 10.53 1.58
CA PRO A 16 10.45 10.22 0.44
C PRO A 16 11.21 9.25 -0.48
N LEU A 17 10.84 7.97 -0.40
CA LEU A 17 11.30 6.91 -1.28
C LEU A 17 10.21 6.64 -2.29
N TYR A 18 10.54 6.71 -3.57
CA TYR A 18 9.65 6.32 -4.64
C TYR A 18 9.91 4.86 -4.97
N LEU A 19 8.91 4.02 -4.74
CA LEU A 19 8.88 2.67 -5.33
C LEU A 19 8.68 2.82 -6.85
N PRO A 20 9.06 1.83 -7.67
CA PRO A 20 8.78 1.86 -9.09
C PRO A 20 7.28 2.16 -9.35
N ASP A 21 7.00 3.18 -10.15
CA ASP A 21 5.64 3.69 -10.42
C ASP A 21 4.89 2.87 -11.48
N ASP A 22 5.40 1.72 -11.90
CA ASP A 22 4.84 0.91 -12.98
C ASP A 22 3.75 -0.07 -12.53
N GLU A 23 3.59 -0.32 -11.23
CA GLU A 23 2.57 -1.22 -10.67
C GLU A 23 1.38 -0.46 -10.05
N THR A 24 0.55 0.14 -10.90
CA THR A 24 -0.69 0.86 -10.51
C THR A 24 -1.94 0.12 -11.00
N PHE A 25 -3.13 0.52 -10.54
CA PHE A 25 -4.38 -0.01 -11.10
C PHE A 25 -4.53 0.32 -12.59
N ALA A 26 -4.02 1.47 -13.02
CA ALA A 26 -4.08 1.91 -14.42
C ALA A 26 -3.19 1.05 -15.35
N SER A 27 -2.07 0.52 -14.84
CA SER A 27 -1.19 -0.36 -15.60
C SER A 27 -1.57 -1.85 -15.50
N PHE A 28 -2.55 -2.20 -14.65
CA PHE A 28 -3.03 -3.57 -14.50
C PHE A 28 -4.06 -3.93 -15.58
N TYR A 29 -3.81 -4.99 -16.35
CA TYR A 29 -4.78 -5.50 -17.32
C TYR A 29 -5.88 -6.31 -16.62
N PRO A 30 -7.16 -5.90 -16.66
CA PRO A 30 -8.21 -6.46 -15.81
C PRO A 30 -8.58 -7.91 -16.14
N GLY A 31 -8.54 -8.31 -17.41
CA GLY A 31 -9.03 -9.62 -17.87
C GLY A 31 -10.44 -9.91 -17.34
N GLU A 32 -10.65 -11.12 -16.84
CA GLU A 32 -11.92 -11.56 -16.24
C GLU A 32 -12.02 -11.28 -14.72
N ASN A 33 -11.27 -10.29 -14.21
CA ASN A 33 -11.24 -9.95 -12.77
C ASN A 33 -11.92 -8.62 -12.38
N PRO A 34 -12.96 -8.10 -13.08
CA PRO A 34 -13.50 -6.78 -12.74
C PRO A 34 -14.10 -6.73 -11.33
N SER A 35 -14.71 -7.82 -10.85
CA SER A 35 -15.25 -7.90 -9.49
C SER A 35 -14.16 -7.85 -8.42
N LEU A 36 -13.00 -8.46 -8.67
CA LEU A 36 -11.85 -8.40 -7.76
C LEU A 36 -11.30 -6.97 -7.70
N LEU A 37 -11.13 -6.32 -8.85
CA LEU A 37 -10.66 -4.93 -8.91
C LEU A 37 -11.63 -3.98 -8.18
N ALA A 38 -12.93 -4.14 -8.41
CA ALA A 38 -13.94 -3.36 -7.72
C ALA A 38 -13.90 -3.58 -6.20
N ALA A 39 -13.71 -4.82 -5.75
CA ALA A 39 -13.60 -5.13 -4.32
C ALA A 39 -12.35 -4.48 -3.69
N ILE A 40 -11.19 -4.56 -4.35
CA ILE A 40 -9.94 -3.95 -3.86
C ILE A 40 -10.07 -2.42 -3.82
N GLN A 41 -10.58 -1.80 -4.89
CA GLN A 41 -10.78 -0.35 -4.93
C GLN A 41 -11.78 0.08 -3.85
N SER A 42 -12.88 -0.65 -3.66
CA SER A 42 -13.84 -0.36 -2.59
C SER A 42 -13.19 -0.48 -1.21
N ALA A 43 -12.33 -1.47 -0.99
CA ALA A 43 -11.60 -1.64 0.26
C ALA A 43 -10.62 -0.49 0.56
N VAL A 44 -9.92 0.01 -0.47
CA VAL A 44 -8.97 1.13 -0.36
C VAL A 44 -9.68 2.44 0.01
N HIS A 45 -10.87 2.69 -0.52
CA HIS A 45 -11.60 3.95 -0.29
C HIS A 45 -12.56 3.91 0.90
N GLN A 46 -12.70 2.77 1.58
CA GLN A 46 -13.58 2.64 2.74
C GLN A 46 -12.90 3.16 4.01
N PRO A 47 -13.58 3.99 4.83
CA PRO A 47 -13.04 4.51 6.07
C PRO A 47 -12.92 3.46 7.19
N HIS A 48 -13.53 2.29 7.01
CA HIS A 48 -13.52 1.20 7.98
C HIS A 48 -12.63 0.06 7.47
N GLY A 49 -12.00 -0.65 8.41
CA GLY A 49 -11.13 -1.77 8.09
C GLY A 49 -11.85 -2.83 7.26
N SER A 50 -11.28 -3.13 6.10
CA SER A 50 -11.72 -4.19 5.21
C SER A 50 -10.66 -5.30 5.17
N TYR A 51 -11.09 -6.53 4.89
CA TYR A 51 -10.20 -7.67 4.75
C TYR A 51 -10.51 -8.39 3.44
N ILE A 52 -9.52 -8.49 2.56
CA ILE A 52 -9.63 -9.19 1.29
C ILE A 52 -8.52 -10.22 1.21
N TYR A 53 -8.92 -11.45 0.86
CA TYR A 53 -8.01 -12.50 0.47
C TYR A 53 -8.23 -12.81 -1.01
N PHE A 54 -7.16 -12.80 -1.79
CA PHE A 54 -7.18 -13.27 -3.17
C PHE A 54 -5.94 -14.11 -3.48
N TRP A 55 -6.09 -15.03 -4.42
CA TRP A 55 -5.04 -15.95 -4.82
C TRP A 55 -4.96 -16.02 -6.34
N SER A 56 -3.82 -16.45 -6.85
CA SER A 56 -3.59 -16.70 -8.26
C SER A 56 -2.52 -17.77 -8.40
N ARG A 57 -2.40 -18.33 -9.60
CA ARG A 57 -1.19 -19.05 -10.01
C ARG A 57 -0.02 -18.08 -10.15
N GLU A 58 1.17 -18.62 -10.35
CA GLU A 58 2.37 -17.83 -10.69
C GLU A 58 2.08 -16.91 -11.89
N GLY A 59 2.61 -15.68 -11.83
CA GLY A 59 2.38 -14.66 -12.85
C GLY A 59 0.99 -14.01 -12.85
N GLY A 60 0.09 -14.37 -11.93
CA GLY A 60 -1.28 -13.81 -11.89
C GLY A 60 -1.42 -12.39 -11.30
N GLY A 61 -0.33 -11.65 -11.14
CA GLY A 61 -0.38 -10.23 -10.75
C GLY A 61 -0.74 -9.93 -9.29
N ARG A 62 -0.57 -10.89 -8.36
CA ARG A 62 -0.91 -10.66 -6.94
C ARG A 62 -0.14 -9.52 -6.31
N SER A 63 1.18 -9.53 -6.45
CA SER A 63 2.04 -8.47 -5.91
C SER A 63 1.72 -7.13 -6.58
N HIS A 64 1.52 -7.11 -7.90
CA HIS A 64 1.09 -5.91 -8.64
C HIS A 64 -0.15 -5.28 -8.01
N LEU A 65 -1.20 -6.06 -7.75
CA LEU A 65 -2.42 -5.50 -7.13
C LEU A 65 -2.20 -4.98 -5.71
N LEU A 66 -1.30 -5.60 -4.93
CA LEU A 66 -0.92 -5.09 -3.61
C LEU A 66 -0.10 -3.80 -3.71
N HIS A 67 0.83 -3.71 -4.67
CA HIS A 67 1.60 -2.50 -4.96
C HIS A 67 0.69 -1.37 -5.47
N ALA A 68 -0.27 -1.66 -6.33
CA ALA A 68 -1.27 -0.72 -6.82
C ALA A 68 -2.13 -0.13 -5.69
N ALA A 69 -2.58 -0.96 -4.75
CA ALA A 69 -3.30 -0.49 -3.57
C ALA A 69 -2.43 0.40 -2.67
N CYS A 70 -1.14 0.07 -2.52
CA CYS A 70 -0.18 0.89 -1.77
C CYS A 70 0.08 2.23 -2.47
N ALA A 71 0.22 2.23 -3.80
CA ALA A 71 0.43 3.44 -4.58
C ALA A 71 -0.77 4.40 -4.45
N GLU A 72 -1.99 3.87 -4.56
CA GLU A 72 -3.23 4.64 -4.40
C GLU A 72 -3.31 5.32 -3.02
N LEU A 73 -3.11 4.57 -1.93
CA LEU A 73 -3.12 5.14 -0.58
C LEU A 73 -1.97 6.14 -0.35
N SER A 74 -0.77 5.83 -0.86
CA SER A 74 0.39 6.74 -0.76
C SER A 74 0.13 8.08 -1.48
N GLN A 75 -0.50 8.05 -2.65
CA GLN A 75 -0.87 9.27 -3.40
C GLN A 75 -1.91 10.12 -2.67
N GLN A 76 -2.75 9.50 -1.84
CA GLN A 76 -3.72 10.18 -0.97
C GLN A 76 -3.09 10.70 0.33
N GLY A 77 -1.79 10.44 0.56
CA GLY A 77 -1.08 10.83 1.78
C GLY A 77 -1.32 9.89 2.96
N GLU A 78 -1.96 8.74 2.74
CA GLU A 78 -2.25 7.76 3.78
C GLU A 78 -1.03 6.89 4.08
N ALA A 79 -0.89 6.52 5.35
CA ALA A 79 0.17 5.60 5.77
C ALA A 79 -0.16 4.17 5.31
N VAL A 80 0.72 3.56 4.53
CA VAL A 80 0.54 2.20 3.99
C VAL A 80 1.81 1.38 4.09
N GLY A 81 1.67 0.05 4.21
CA GLY A 81 2.80 -0.86 4.32
C GLY A 81 2.56 -2.17 3.56
N TYR A 82 3.58 -2.60 2.82
CA TYR A 82 3.60 -3.88 2.12
C TYR A 82 4.55 -4.85 2.84
N VAL A 83 4.09 -6.07 3.13
CA VAL A 83 4.88 -7.10 3.83
C VAL A 83 5.00 -8.35 2.94
N PRO A 84 6.09 -8.49 2.16
CA PRO A 84 6.35 -9.69 1.36
C PRO A 84 6.77 -10.85 2.29
N LEU A 85 5.91 -11.86 2.41
CA LEU A 85 6.15 -13.00 3.32
C LEU A 85 7.16 -14.02 2.78
N ASP A 86 7.41 -14.02 1.48
CA ASP A 86 8.35 -14.89 0.75
C ASP A 86 9.80 -14.36 0.78
N LYS A 87 10.00 -13.08 1.09
CA LYS A 87 11.32 -12.43 1.15
C LYS A 87 11.95 -12.42 2.55
N ARG A 88 11.41 -13.21 3.48
CA ARG A 88 12.04 -13.43 4.80
C ARG A 88 13.23 -14.36 4.62
N ALA A 89 14.44 -13.78 4.62
CA ALA A 89 15.68 -14.50 4.91
C ALA A 89 15.79 -14.78 6.41
#